data_AF-A0A2J8TZD4-F1
#
_entry.id   AF-A0A2J8TZD4-F1
#
_cell.length_a   1.000
_cell.length_b   1.000
_cell.length_c   1.000
_cell.angle_alpha   90.00
_cell.angle_beta   90.00
_cell.angle_gamma   90.00
#
_symmetry.space_group_name_H-M   'P 1'
#
loop_
_entity.id
_entity.type
_entity.pdbx_description
1 polymer ?
#
loop_
_entity_poly.entity_id
_entity_poly.type
_entity_poly.pdbx_seq_one_letter_code
_entity_poly.pdbx_strand_id
1 'polypeptide(L)'
;MDGTEGSAGQPGPAERSHRSSVSSVGARAADVLVYLADDTVVPLAVENLPSLSAHELHRAVREVLQLPDIALDVFALWLVSPLLEVQLKP
;
A
#
# COMPACT_ATOMS: atom_id res chain seq x y z
N MET A 1 53.72 -19.86 44.79
CA MET A 1 54.18 -20.14 43.42
C MET A 1 53.04 -20.84 42.71
N ASP A 2 52.61 -20.19 41.63
CA ASP A 2 51.74 -20.61 40.52
C ASP A 2 50.27 -21.00 40.73
N GLY A 3 49.41 -20.30 39.98
CA GLY A 3 48.06 -20.75 39.62
C GLY A 3 46.96 -19.70 39.54
N THR A 4 47.24 -18.47 39.07
CA THR A 4 46.21 -17.42 38.92
C THR A 4 45.69 -17.33 37.47
N GLU A 5 44.39 -17.04 37.37
CA GLU A 5 43.68 -16.38 36.26
C GLU A 5 42.98 -17.27 35.23
N GLY A 6 41.71 -17.54 35.55
CA GLY A 6 40.72 -18.17 34.70
C GLY A 6 40.23 -17.28 33.55
N SER A 7 40.19 -17.91 32.38
CA SER A 7 39.25 -17.80 31.27
C SER A 7 38.50 -16.48 31.04
N ALA A 8 38.74 -15.95 29.84
CA ALA A 8 37.94 -14.99 29.09
C ALA A 8 36.43 -15.32 29.00
N GLY A 9 35.61 -14.29 28.77
CA GLY A 9 34.32 -14.44 28.09
C GLY A 9 33.17 -13.56 28.59
N GLN A 10 33.07 -12.36 28.04
CA GLN A 10 31.90 -11.52 27.68
C GLN A 10 30.52 -11.63 28.39
N PRO A 11 29.80 -10.49 28.52
CA PRO A 11 28.56 -10.35 29.30
C PRO A 11 27.40 -11.19 28.75
N GLY A 12 26.65 -11.79 29.68
CA GLY A 12 25.52 -12.67 29.40
C GLY A 12 24.47 -12.04 28.49
N PRO A 13 23.95 -12.78 27.50
CA PRO A 13 22.92 -12.29 26.61
C PRO A 13 21.63 -12.13 27.40
N ALA A 14 21.13 -10.90 27.45
CA ALA A 14 19.74 -10.63 27.76
C ALA A 14 18.87 -11.50 26.83
N GLU A 15 18.21 -12.52 27.39
CA GLU A 15 17.11 -13.23 26.73
C GLU A 15 15.93 -12.26 26.61
N ARG A 16 16.09 -11.47 25.56
CA ARG A 16 15.10 -10.72 24.82
C ARG A 16 13.87 -11.57 24.53
N SER A 17 12.76 -10.85 24.45
CA SER A 17 11.66 -11.13 23.53
C SER A 17 10.66 -12.21 23.94
N HIS A 18 9.84 -11.87 24.92
CA HIS A 18 8.40 -12.20 24.86
C HIS A 18 7.55 -10.93 24.79
N ARG A 19 8.02 -9.92 24.05
CA ARG A 19 7.10 -8.90 23.55
C ARG A 19 6.46 -9.50 22.32
N SER A 20 5.24 -10.01 22.47
CA SER A 20 4.39 -10.38 21.35
C SER A 20 4.38 -9.19 20.39
N SER A 21 5.12 -9.30 19.29
CA SER A 21 5.06 -8.34 18.20
C SER A 21 3.66 -8.47 17.64
N VAL A 22 2.78 -7.56 18.06
CA VAL A 22 1.53 -7.33 17.36
C VAL A 22 1.95 -6.94 15.95
N SER A 23 1.72 -7.82 14.98
CA SER A 23 1.92 -7.47 13.59
C SER A 23 1.09 -6.23 13.36
N SER A 24 1.73 -5.09 13.11
CA SER A 24 1.04 -4.05 12.37
C SER A 24 0.50 -4.76 11.15
N VAL A 25 -0.79 -4.56 10.86
CA VAL A 25 -1.32 -5.00 9.57
C VAL A 25 -0.54 -4.18 8.56
N GLY A 26 0.57 -4.74 8.06
CA GLY A 26 1.37 -4.13 7.02
C GLY A 26 0.45 -3.86 5.85
N ALA A 27 0.70 -2.77 5.15
CA ALA A 27 -0.08 -2.35 3.99
C ALA A 27 -0.34 -3.57 3.09
N ARG A 28 -1.58 -4.10 3.12
CA ARG A 28 -1.97 -5.21 2.25
C ARG A 28 -2.39 -4.60 0.94
N ALA A 29 -1.71 -4.99 -0.14
CA ALA A 29 -2.18 -4.68 -1.48
C ALA A 29 -3.57 -5.30 -1.68
N ALA A 30 -4.46 -4.54 -2.31
CA ALA A 30 -5.80 -4.95 -2.69
C ALA A 30 -5.99 -4.72 -4.19
N ASP A 31 -6.68 -5.65 -4.83
CA ASP A 31 -7.02 -5.53 -6.25
C ASP A 31 -8.29 -4.68 -6.42
N VAL A 32 -8.18 -3.64 -7.24
CA VAL A 32 -9.27 -2.76 -7.65
C VAL A 32 -9.46 -2.88 -9.15
N LEU A 33 -10.72 -2.95 -9.58
CA LEU A 33 -11.08 -2.93 -11.00
C LEU A 33 -11.68 -1.56 -11.34
N VAL A 34 -11.09 -0.87 -12.30
CA VAL A 34 -11.63 0.37 -12.86
C VAL A 34 -12.26 0.05 -14.21
N TYR A 35 -13.53 0.45 -14.37
CA TYR A 35 -14.26 0.29 -15.63
C TYR A 35 -14.16 1.59 -16.41
N LEU A 36 -13.77 1.49 -17.68
CA LEU A 36 -13.81 2.59 -18.62
C LEU A 36 -15.22 2.73 -19.21
N ALA A 37 -15.49 3.85 -19.89
CA ALA A 37 -16.81 4.13 -20.47
C ALA A 37 -17.23 3.14 -21.58
N ASP A 38 -16.28 2.38 -22.13
CA ASP A 38 -16.51 1.31 -23.11
C ASP A 38 -16.58 -0.09 -22.46
N ASP A 39 -16.76 -0.15 -21.13
CA ASP A 39 -16.77 -1.36 -20.30
C ASP A 39 -15.45 -2.13 -20.25
N THR A 40 -14.36 -1.58 -20.79
CA THR A 40 -13.02 -2.16 -20.61
C THR A 40 -12.62 -2.12 -19.14
N VAL A 41 -12.06 -3.24 -18.64
CA VAL A 41 -11.61 -3.37 -17.25
C VAL A 41 -10.11 -3.12 -17.15
N VAL A 42 -9.72 -2.23 -16.23
CA VAL A 42 -8.34 -1.90 -15.88
C VAL A 42 -8.05 -2.39 -14.46
N PRO A 43 -7.32 -3.51 -14.29
CA PRO A 43 -6.95 -4.01 -12.98
C PRO A 43 -5.81 -3.18 -12.37
N LEU A 44 -5.93 -2.86 -11.09
CA LEU A 44 -4.96 -2.09 -10.32
C LEU A 44 -4.70 -2.77 -8.98
N ALA A 45 -3.43 -3.01 -8.66
CA ALA A 45 -3.02 -3.37 -7.31
C ALA A 45 -2.72 -2.08 -6.54
N VAL A 46 -3.46 -1.82 -5.46
CA VAL A 46 -3.30 -0.62 -4.64
C VAL A 46 -3.04 -0.97 -3.19
N GLU A 47 -2.15 -0.24 -2.55
CA GLU A 47 -1.86 -0.40 -1.13
C GLU A 47 -2.77 0.49 -0.29
N ASN A 48 -3.08 0.06 0.94
CA ASN A 48 -3.83 0.85 1.91
C ASN A 48 -5.17 1.39 1.36
N LEU A 49 -5.92 0.56 0.65
CA LEU A 49 -7.19 0.92 0.00
C LEU A 49 -8.14 1.80 0.85
N PRO A 50 -8.34 1.58 2.18
CA PRO A 50 -9.23 2.40 2.98
C PRO A 50 -8.81 3.87 3.12
N SER A 51 -7.52 4.18 2.92
CA SER A 51 -6.97 5.54 2.97
C SER A 51 -6.57 6.08 1.60
N LEU A 52 -6.75 5.30 0.53
CA LEU A 52 -6.38 5.72 -0.82
C LEU A 52 -7.25 6.89 -1.26
N SER A 53 -6.59 7.98 -1.68
CA SER A 53 -7.29 9.14 -2.22
C SER A 53 -7.68 8.91 -3.68
N ALA A 54 -8.73 9.61 -4.11
CA ALA A 54 -9.10 9.64 -5.53
C ALA A 54 -7.97 10.24 -6.39
N HIS A 55 -7.18 11.19 -5.86
CA HIS A 55 -5.98 11.71 -6.51
C HIS A 55 -4.97 10.60 -6.87
N GLU A 56 -4.61 9.79 -5.88
CA GLU A 56 -3.65 8.71 -6.03
C GLU A 56 -4.15 7.66 -7.02
N LEU A 57 -5.44 7.31 -6.94
CA LEU A 57 -6.07 6.41 -7.90
C LEU A 57 -6.09 7.00 -9.32
N HIS A 58 -6.36 8.30 -9.45
CA HIS A 58 -6.39 9.00 -10.74
C HIS A 58 -5.03 8.92 -11.44
N ARG A 59 -3.97 9.14 -10.66
CA ARG A 59 -2.59 9.00 -11.13
C ARG A 59 -2.24 7.56 -11.50
N ALA A 60 -2.64 6.58 -10.68
CA ALA A 60 -2.38 5.16 -10.95
C ALA A 60 -3.04 4.69 -12.25
N VAL A 61 -4.29 5.09 -12.50
CA VAL A 61 -5.01 4.80 -13.76
C VAL A 61 -4.27 5.38 -14.95
N ARG A 62 -3.85 6.66 -14.88
CA ARG A 62 -3.07 7.31 -15.94
C ARG A 62 -1.79 6.53 -16.24
N GLU A 63 -1.05 6.13 -15.21
CA GLU A 63 0.23 5.41 -15.35
C GLU A 63 0.04 4.04 -16.01
N VAL A 64 -0.96 3.26 -15.59
CA VAL A 64 -1.24 1.93 -16.17
C VAL A 64 -1.71 2.03 -17.62
N LEU A 65 -2.52 3.04 -17.94
CA LEU A 65 -2.99 3.28 -19.30
C LEU A 65 -1.94 4.03 -20.16
N GLN A 66 -0.78 4.36 -19.59
CA GLN A 66 0.30 5.09 -20.26
C GLN A 66 -0.17 6.40 -20.89
N LEU A 67 -1.10 7.08 -20.22
CA LEU A 67 -1.66 8.35 -20.69
C LEU A 67 -0.67 9.49 -20.41
N PRO A 68 -0.66 10.55 -21.24
CA PRO A 68 0.17 11.73 -21.01
C PRO A 68 -0.25 12.46 -19.73
N ASP A 69 0.64 13.27 -19.15
CA ASP A 69 0.38 13.98 -17.88
C ASP A 69 -0.87 14.86 -17.93
N ILE A 70 -1.12 15.51 -19.08
CA ILE A 70 -2.32 16.34 -19.32
C ILE A 70 -3.63 15.56 -19.20
N ALA A 71 -3.57 14.22 -19.25
CA ALA A 71 -4.75 13.39 -19.11
C ALA A 71 -5.47 13.62 -17.77
N LEU A 72 -4.74 13.92 -16.70
CA LEU A 72 -5.32 14.15 -15.37
C LEU A 72 -6.32 15.32 -15.32
N ASP A 73 -6.27 16.23 -16.30
CA ASP A 73 -7.17 17.38 -16.38
C ASP A 73 -8.37 17.13 -17.32
N VAL A 74 -8.39 16.02 -18.07
CA VAL A 74 -9.42 15.74 -19.10
C VAL A 74 -10.32 14.56 -18.78
N PHE A 75 -9.94 13.71 -17.82
CA PHE A 75 -10.82 12.65 -17.32
C PHE A 75 -11.07 12.78 -15.83
N ALA A 76 -12.04 12.01 -15.35
CA ALA A 76 -12.42 11.96 -13.95
C ALA A 76 -12.81 10.53 -13.57
N LEU A 77 -12.70 10.23 -12.27
CA LEU A 77 -13.15 8.97 -11.70
C LEU A 77 -14.58 9.11 -11.17
N TRP A 78 -15.38 8.06 -11.36
CA TRP A 78 -16.77 8.01 -10.94
C TRP A 78 -17.02 6.75 -10.12
N LEU A 79 -17.81 6.89 -9.05
CA LEU A 79 -18.46 5.77 -8.38
C LEU A 79 -19.84 5.60 -8.99
N VAL A 80 -20.03 4.49 -9.69
CA VAL A 80 -21.27 4.18 -10.42
C VAL A 80 -21.95 2.99 -9.77
N SER A 81 -23.25 3.11 -9.57
CA SER A 81 -24.15 2.05 -9.11
C SER A 81 -25.49 2.18 -9.85
N PRO A 82 -26.36 1.17 -9.83
CA PRO A 82 -27.65 1.23 -10.53
C PRO A 82 -28.56 2.42 -10.16
N LEU A 83 -28.32 3.06 -9.02
CA LEU A 83 -29.15 4.13 -8.48
C LEU A 83 -28.44 5.47 -8.38
N LEU A 84 -27.12 5.50 -8.55
CA LEU A 84 -26.32 6.68 -8.24
C LEU A 84 -24.99 6.66 -8.98
N GLU A 85 -24.65 7.82 -9.51
CA GLU A 85 -23.36 8.15 -10.11
C GLU A 85 -22.78 9.37 -9.40
N VAL A 86 -21.58 9.25 -8.86
CA VAL A 86 -20.89 10.35 -8.18
C VAL A 86 -19.47 10.48 -8.72
N GLN A 87 -19.14 11.65 -9.24
CA GLN A 87 -17.78 12.00 -9.60
C GLN A 87 -16.92 12.18 -8.33
N LEU A 88 -15.80 11.47 -8.27
CA LEU A 88 -14.80 11.63 -7.22
C LEU A 88 -13.99 12.90 -7.46
N LYS A 89 -13.72 13.63 -6.39
CA LYS A 89 -12.81 14.78 -6.45
C LYS A 89 -11.37 14.30 -6.45
N PRO A 90 -10.54 14.76 -7.40
CA PRO A 90 -9.12 14.44 -7.43
C PRO A 90 -8.35 15.17 -6.32
#